data_AF-A0A968CNK0-F1
#
_entry.id   AF-A0A968CNK0-F1
#
_cell.length_a   1.000
_cell.length_b   1.000
_cell.length_c   1.000
_cell.angle_alpha   90.00
_cell.angle_beta   90.00
_cell.angle_gamma   90.00
#
_symmetry.space_group_name_H-M   'P 1'
#
loop_
_entity.id
_entity.type
_entity.pdbx_description
1 polymer ?
#
loop_
_entity_poly.entity_id
_entity_poly.type
_entity_poly.pdbx_seq_one_letter_code
_entity_poly.pdbx_strand_id
1 'polypeptide(L)'
;MTFGERIVKNSAVLTASHVLSKLINLALVLILTRLLGSDGFGIYSFSLAFVMLFMVFTHLGINTLLIREIARDKSRAKELVGTTLPVILIGSLLVFVLVNGITFLTN
;
A
#
# COMPACT_ATOMS: atom_id res chain seq x y z
N MET A 1 -4.51 7.76 31.97
CA MET A 1 -5.28 7.11 30.90
C MET A 1 -5.45 5.66 31.28
N THR A 2 -6.69 5.23 31.51
CA THR A 2 -7.01 3.83 31.78
C THR A 2 -6.78 3.00 30.51
N PHE A 3 -6.57 1.70 30.64
CA PHE A 3 -6.31 0.79 29.51
C PHE A 3 -7.41 0.89 28.43
N GLY A 4 -8.67 1.03 28.84
CA GLY A 4 -9.82 1.20 27.93
C GLY A 4 -9.76 2.49 27.11
N GLU A 5 -9.40 3.63 27.71
CA GLU A 5 -9.29 4.92 27.00
C GLU A 5 -8.24 4.89 25.89
N ARG A 6 -7.12 4.19 26.10
CA ARG A 6 -6.06 4.06 25.08
C ARG A 6 -6.51 3.22 23.90
N ILE A 7 -7.22 2.12 24.13
CA ILE A 7 -7.74 1.26 23.07
C ILE A 7 -8.76 2.02 22.22
N VAL A 8 -9.74 2.66 22.88
CA VAL A 8 -10.78 3.42 22.18
C VAL A 8 -10.15 4.55 21.34
N LYS A 9 -9.20 5.30 21.89
CA LYS A 9 -8.52 6.37 21.15
C LYS A 9 -7.74 5.84 19.94
N ASN A 10 -6.96 4.77 20.11
CA ASN A 10 -6.17 4.21 19.00
C ASN A 10 -7.05 3.62 17.90
N SER A 11 -8.10 2.88 18.27
CA SER A 11 -9.06 2.33 17.32
C SER A 11 -9.84 3.42 16.60
N ALA A 12 -10.25 4.49 17.30
CA ALA A 12 -10.91 5.64 16.69
C ALA A 12 -10.01 6.33 15.65
N VAL A 13 -8.74 6.57 15.98
CA VAL A 13 -7.77 7.14 15.04
C VAL A 13 -7.56 6.23 13.82
N LEU A 14 -7.35 4.93 14.03
CA LEU A 14 -7.16 3.97 12.94
C LEU A 14 -8.37 3.93 12.01
N THR A 15 -9.58 3.93 12.59
CA THR A 15 -10.84 3.92 11.83
C THR A 15 -10.99 5.21 11.04
N ALA A 16 -10.72 6.36 11.65
CA ALA A 16 -10.75 7.65 10.97
C ALA A 16 -9.74 7.70 9.80
N SER A 17 -8.53 7.16 9.98
CA SER A 17 -7.54 7.04 8.90
C SER A 17 -8.03 6.18 7.74
N HIS A 18 -8.71 5.05 8.03
CA HIS A 18 -9.29 4.20 6.98
C HIS A 18 -10.42 4.90 6.23
N VAL A 19 -11.32 5.59 6.95
CA VAL A 19 -12.41 6.35 6.33
C VAL A 19 -11.85 7.45 5.44
N LEU A 20 -10.90 8.23 5.94
CA LEU A 20 -10.26 9.30 5.17
C LEU A 20 -9.57 8.75 3.92
N SER A 21 -8.86 7.64 4.03
CA SER A 21 -8.19 6.99 2.89
C SER A 21 -9.21 6.57 1.81
N LYS A 22 -10.35 6.02 2.22
CA LYS A 22 -11.44 5.64 1.30
C LYS A 22 -12.06 6.86 0.63
N LEU A 23 -12.26 7.96 1.35
CA LEU A 23 -12.78 9.21 0.79
C LEU A 23 -11.83 9.81 -0.25
N ILE A 24 -10.52 9.80 0.05
CA ILE A 24 -9.49 10.24 -0.91
C ILE A 24 -9.51 9.34 -2.15
N ASN A 25 -9.58 8.03 -1.96
CA ASN A 25 -9.64 7.08 -3.08
C ASN A 25 -10.89 7.30 -3.95
N LEU A 26 -12.06 7.50 -3.33
CA LEU A 26 -13.30 7.82 -4.03
C LEU A 26 -13.17 9.11 -4.85
N ALA A 27 -12.63 10.17 -4.26
CA ALA A 27 -12.39 11.43 -4.97
C ALA A 27 -11.45 11.24 -6.16
N LEU A 28 -10.37 10.46 -5.99
CA LEU A 28 -9.42 10.15 -7.06
C LEU A 28 -10.11 9.40 -8.21
N VAL A 29 -10.93 8.39 -7.91
CA VAL A 29 -11.69 7.65 -8.92
C VAL A 29 -12.62 8.59 -9.70
N LEU A 30 -13.39 9.44 -9.01
CA LEU A 30 -14.28 10.40 -9.67
C LEU A 30 -13.53 11.37 -10.59
N ILE A 31 -12.39 11.88 -10.14
CA ILE A 31 -11.54 12.75 -10.94
C ILE A 31 -10.97 12.02 -12.15
N LEU A 32 -10.42 10.82 -11.97
CA LEU A 32 -9.83 10.04 -13.05
C LEU A 32 -10.87 9.64 -14.10
N THR A 33 -12.06 9.19 -13.69
CA THR A 33 -13.14 8.87 -14.63
C THR A 33 -13.58 10.11 -15.43
N ARG A 34 -13.56 11.30 -14.81
CA ARG A 34 -13.90 12.55 -15.52
C ARG A 34 -12.80 13.03 -16.47
N LEU A 35 -11.53 12.84 -16.11
CA LEU A 35 -10.38 13.26 -16.91
C LEU A 35 -10.09 12.30 -18.07
N LEU A 36 -10.18 10.99 -17.83
CA LEU A 36 -9.84 9.95 -18.81
C LEU A 36 -11.05 9.45 -19.62
N GLY A 37 -12.27 9.79 -19.20
CA GLY A 37 -13.49 9.20 -19.74
C GLY A 37 -13.65 7.72 -19.38
N SER A 38 -14.71 7.07 -19.91
CA SER A 38 -14.97 5.64 -19.67
C SER A 38 -13.84 4.75 -20.16
N ASP A 39 -13.31 5.07 -21.35
CA ASP A 39 -12.40 4.19 -22.07
C ASP A 39 -11.00 4.23 -21.45
N GLY A 40 -10.50 5.44 -21.15
CA GLY A 40 -9.22 5.61 -20.47
C GLY A 40 -9.24 5.10 -19.02
N PHE A 41 -10.37 5.25 -18.31
CA PHE A 41 -10.52 4.69 -16.97
C PHE A 41 -10.52 3.15 -16.97
N GLY A 42 -11.06 2.52 -18.03
CA GLY A 42 -10.99 1.07 -18.23
C GLY A 42 -9.55 0.57 -18.35
N ILE A 43 -8.74 1.22 -19.18
CA ILE A 43 -7.31 0.89 -19.35
C ILE A 43 -6.53 1.11 -18.05
N TYR A 44 -6.78 2.22 -17.36
CA TYR A 44 -6.17 2.50 -16.05
C TYR A 44 -6.52 1.43 -15.02
N SER A 45 -7.81 1.08 -14.91
CA SER A 45 -8.28 0.09 -13.93
C SER A 45 -7.71 -1.30 -14.20
N PHE A 46 -7.62 -1.70 -15.47
CA PHE A 46 -6.98 -2.95 -15.87
C PHE A 46 -5.48 -2.95 -15.50
N SER A 47 -4.77 -1.88 -15.84
CA SER A 47 -3.35 -1.72 -15.51
C SER A 47 -3.11 -1.78 -14.00
N LEU A 48 -3.96 -1.11 -13.22
CA LEU A 48 -3.90 -1.11 -11.76
C LEU A 48 -4.12 -2.51 -11.19
N ALA A 49 -5.14 -3.24 -11.66
CA ALA A 49 -5.41 -4.61 -11.23
C ALA A 49 -4.25 -5.55 -11.57
N PHE A 50 -3.65 -5.41 -12.74
CA PHE A 50 -2.46 -6.17 -13.14
C PHE A 50 -1.29 -5.90 -12.18
N VAL A 51 -0.97 -4.64 -11.89
CA VAL A 51 0.10 -4.28 -10.94
C VAL A 51 -0.20 -4.80 -9.52
N MET A 52 -1.46 -4.75 -9.07
CA MET A 52 -1.86 -5.26 -7.75
C MET A 52 -1.58 -6.76 -7.58
N LEU A 53 -1.68 -7.55 -8.65
CA LEU A 53 -1.33 -8.98 -8.60
C LEU A 53 0.14 -9.20 -8.23
N PHE A 54 1.04 -8.29 -8.63
CA PHE A 54 2.46 -8.39 -8.31
C PHE A 54 2.84 -7.73 -6.98
N MET A 55 2.00 -6.86 -6.40
CA MET A 55 2.28 -6.23 -5.09
C MET A 55 2.40 -7.23 -3.94
N VAL A 56 1.80 -8.42 -4.05
CA VAL A 56 1.97 -9.46 -3.03
C VAL A 56 3.45 -9.84 -2.87
N PHE A 57 4.20 -9.86 -3.98
CA PHE A 57 5.64 -10.16 -3.97
C PHE A 57 6.51 -9.01 -3.47
N THR A 58 6.04 -7.76 -3.52
CA THR A 58 6.82 -6.61 -3.01
C THR A 58 6.77 -6.51 -1.50
N HIS A 59 5.65 -6.90 -0.89
CA HIS A 59 5.44 -6.70 0.55
C HIS A 59 5.45 -7.98 1.37
N LEU A 60 5.23 -9.19 0.83
CA LEU A 60 5.35 -10.50 1.50
C LEU A 60 4.99 -10.55 3.00
N GLY A 61 3.95 -9.82 3.45
CA GLY A 61 3.58 -9.73 4.87
C GLY A 61 4.53 -8.94 5.79
N ILE A 62 5.58 -8.35 5.24
CA ILE A 62 6.59 -7.53 5.94
C ILE A 62 5.92 -6.37 6.70
N ASN A 63 4.92 -5.71 6.12
CA ASN A 63 4.20 -4.63 6.81
C ASN A 63 3.54 -5.11 8.11
N THR A 64 2.90 -6.29 8.08
CA THR A 64 2.26 -6.86 9.28
C THR A 64 3.29 -7.27 10.33
N LEU A 65 4.42 -7.84 9.90
CA LEU A 65 5.53 -8.18 10.78
C LEU A 65 6.11 -6.92 11.45
N LEU A 66 6.31 -5.85 10.67
CA LEU A 66 6.89 -4.59 11.11
C LEU A 66 5.99 -3.91 12.15
N ILE A 67 4.68 -3.83 11.88
CA ILE A 67 3.72 -3.28 12.84
C ILE A 67 3.75 -4.06 14.16
N ARG A 68 3.80 -5.41 14.09
CA ARG A 68 3.84 -6.27 15.28
C ARG A 68 5.12 -6.06 16.10
N GLU A 69 6.27 -6.02 15.44
CA GLU A 69 7.56 -5.91 16.13
C GLU A 69 7.75 -4.50 16.73
N ILE A 70 7.33 -3.45 16.02
CA ILE A 70 7.35 -2.07 16.53
C ILE A 70 6.37 -1.89 17.70
N ALA A 71 5.21 -2.56 17.66
CA ALA A 71 4.27 -2.53 18.78
C ALA A 71 4.84 -3.20 20.03
N ARG A 72 5.68 -4.23 19.87
CA ARG A 72 6.36 -4.94 20.96
C ARG A 72 7.51 -4.11 21.55
N ASP A 73 8.34 -3.51 20.71
CA ASP A 73 9.43 -2.63 21.14
C ASP A 73 9.57 -1.42 20.21
N LYS A 74 9.12 -0.27 20.72
CA LYS A 74 9.12 0.99 19.98
C LYS A 74 10.53 1.55 19.77
N SER A 75 11.51 1.18 20.61
CA SER A 75 12.88 1.69 20.50
C SER A 75 13.58 1.19 19.23
N ARG A 76 13.21 -0.01 18.78
CA ARG A 76 13.73 -0.67 17.58
C ARG A 76 13.07 -0.21 16.28
N ALA A 77 12.09 0.70 16.35
CA ALA A 77 11.34 1.13 15.16
C ALA A 77 12.24 1.67 14.04
N LYS A 78 13.25 2.47 14.39
CA LYS A 78 14.19 3.05 13.42
C LYS A 78 15.03 1.97 12.72
N GLU A 79 15.51 0.98 13.48
CA GLU A 79 16.32 -0.14 12.97
C GLU A 79 15.49 -1.07 12.08
N LEU A 80 14.28 -1.43 12.53
CA LEU A 80 13.37 -2.30 11.81
C LEU A 80 12.92 -1.67 10.48
N VAL A 81 12.56 -0.38 10.49
CA VAL A 81 12.22 0.36 9.27
C VAL A 81 13.44 0.46 8.36
N GLY A 82 14.62 0.77 8.90
CA GLY A 82 15.86 0.87 8.13
C GLY A 82 16.27 -0.43 7.44
N THR A 83 16.04 -1.57 8.07
CA THR A 83 16.35 -2.90 7.49
C THR A 83 15.30 -3.33 6.47
N THR A 84 14.04 -2.92 6.69
CA THR A 84 12.90 -3.30 5.85
C THR A 84 12.81 -2.48 4.57
N LEU A 85 13.17 -1.19 4.62
CA LEU A 85 13.12 -0.28 3.47
C LEU A 85 13.88 -0.81 2.23
N PRO A 86 15.14 -1.26 2.33
CA PRO A 86 15.87 -1.83 1.20
C PRO A 86 15.17 -3.07 0.61
N VAL A 87 14.61 -3.94 1.45
CA VAL A 87 13.91 -5.15 1.00
C VAL A 87 12.69 -4.77 0.16
N ILE A 88 11.89 -3.81 0.63
CA ILE A 88 10.72 -3.30 -0.12
C ILE A 88 11.17 -2.60 -1.41
N LEU A 89 12.24 -1.83 -1.39
CA LEU A 89 12.77 -1.14 -2.58
C LEU A 89 13.27 -2.14 -3.64
N ILE A 90 14.04 -3.15 -3.24
CA ILE A 90 14.53 -4.20 -4.13
C ILE A 90 13.33 -5.00 -4.68
N GLY A 91 12.39 -5.40 -3.84
CA GLY A 91 11.18 -6.10 -4.27
C GLY A 91 10.35 -5.27 -5.26
N SER A 92 10.20 -3.97 -5.01
CA SER A 92 9.50 -3.04 -5.92
C SER A 92 10.23 -2.89 -7.25
N LEU A 93 11.55 -2.79 -7.23
CA LEU A 93 12.37 -2.70 -8.45
C LEU A 93 12.28 -3.99 -9.27
N LEU A 94 12.33 -5.16 -8.63
CA LEU A 94 12.16 -6.45 -9.28
C LEU A 94 10.80 -6.57 -9.96
N VAL A 95 9.71 -6.22 -9.26
CA VAL A 95 8.37 -6.21 -9.84
C VAL A 95 8.26 -5.22 -11.00
N PHE A 96 8.85 -4.04 -10.87
CA PHE A 96 8.88 -3.06 -11.96
C PHE A 96 9.57 -3.61 -13.21
N VAL A 97 10.73 -4.25 -13.06
CA VAL A 97 11.45 -4.89 -14.18
C VAL A 97 10.64 -6.03 -14.79
N LEU A 98 10.02 -6.88 -13.97
CA LEU A 98 9.19 -8.00 -14.44
C LEU A 98 7.98 -7.52 -15.24
N VAL A 99 7.24 -6.53 -14.73
CA VAL A 99 6.07 -5.97 -15.41
C VAL A 99 6.46 -5.37 -16.76
N ASN A 100 7.52 -4.56 -16.81
CA ASN A 100 7.98 -3.98 -18.07
C ASN A 100 8.52 -5.04 -19.05
N GLY A 101 9.20 -6.07 -18.55
CA GLY A 101 9.68 -7.19 -19.36
C GLY A 101 8.55 -7.98 -20.00
N ILE A 102 7.48 -8.27 -19.25
CA ILE A 102 6.28 -8.95 -19.79
C ILE A 102 5.63 -8.10 -20.88
N THR A 103 5.50 -6.78 -20.67
CA THR A 103 4.95 -5.87 -21.67
C THR A 103 5.80 -5.84 -22.95
N PHE A 104 7.13 -5.85 -22.84
CA PHE A 104 8.02 -5.88 -24.01
C PHE A 104 7.95 -7.19 -24.79
N LEU A 105 7.78 -8.34 -24.11
CA LEU A 105 7.61 -9.65 -24.77
C LEU A 105 6.25 -9.82 -25.45
N THR A 106 5.25 -9.05 -25.05
CA THR A 106 3.87 -9.13 -25.58
C THR A 106 3.65 -8.21 -26.78
N ASN A 107 4.55 -7.26 -27.03
CA ASN A 107 4.48 -6.23 -28.07
C ASN A 107 5.42 -6.56 -29.23
#